data_AF-A0A507CNY7-F1
#
_entry.id   AF-A0A507CNY7-F1
#
_cell.length_a   1.000
_cell.length_b   1.000
_cell.length_c   1.000
_cell.angle_alpha   90.00
_cell.angle_beta   90.00
_cell.angle_gamma   90.00
#
_symmetry.space_group_name_H-M   'P 1'
#
loop_
_entity.id
_entity.type
_entity.pdbx_description
1 polymer ?
#
loop_
_entity_poly.entity_id
_entity_poly.type
_entity_poly.pdbx_seq_one_letter_code
_entity_poly.pdbx_strand_id
1 'polypeptide(L)'
;MHLLDLPIEVLQLIFLQLDLFKTAKYRRVCRSFNNVLTVHPFSNLIGLVHIGHIPITARAFSDFFCFVTPASFGKDFLTGIQTELLKHHDGLETRNDFAVIPLKSSNAASLLECFPSEFSRRSEPLHLVGPLPTTIGCLKQLTALELEGHKLSGPIPRSLGDLTRLTNLNLKGNRVTGPSNLNLKGNRVTGPILAELCNLVNLRNLNLARTDLDEAIPDSIGNLVNLEVLDMSYARLTGSIPASIGNLVNLVELNLRCNWLTGLPDAFGAMTKLQMLSLEGNGFTGSIPASLGRCMQLTTFLARRNSFTGSVHESIFRLPLLRHLRLDMNSLTWESSPTSYVRAQPIRMETIQLASGVNPDSDRESGTTICSSSAPRDLQSANIASNQLNGESFDGTTDRPALFLDLSHNVLSGVIPHFITTLTNLQELTLSESKLKGPLPTEIGSHNQLSGEIPPIFMLSNLSTLRLNNNNLVGRLHQNLNIIFPRGLRSLELSHNQLSGPLPKFDACEHIETLHLDHNRFSGHLPTQDLKNLESLNLSHNQLSGPLPASMFGGMKRIAMLDLSSNQFSGLVPESLECHWELNLLDLSGNHLEGNLPDCFRTGSGKKSMIPLRWERRW
;
A
#
# COMPACT_ATOMS: atom_id res chain seq x y z
N MET A 1 -41.85 -50.58 -9.40
CA MET A 1 -41.85 -49.42 -8.48
C MET A 1 -41.69 -48.16 -9.30
N HIS A 2 -42.55 -47.17 -9.09
CA HIS A 2 -42.24 -45.84 -9.60
C HIS A 2 -41.05 -45.29 -8.79
N LEU A 3 -40.20 -44.48 -9.43
CA LEU A 3 -39.05 -43.82 -8.78
C LEU A 3 -39.47 -42.96 -7.56
N LEU A 4 -40.72 -42.50 -7.56
CA LEU A 4 -41.37 -41.75 -6.46
C LEU A 4 -41.57 -42.58 -5.19
N ASP A 5 -41.60 -43.92 -5.30
CA ASP A 5 -41.94 -44.81 -4.20
C ASP A 5 -40.70 -45.38 -3.47
N LEU A 6 -39.48 -45.00 -3.91
CA LEU A 6 -38.23 -45.51 -3.37
C LEU A 6 -37.74 -44.65 -2.18
N PRO A 7 -37.19 -45.26 -1.11
CA PRO A 7 -36.52 -44.53 -0.03
C PRO A 7 -35.35 -43.67 -0.55
N ILE A 8 -35.11 -42.54 0.11
CA ILE A 8 -34.06 -41.57 -0.27
C ILE A 8 -32.67 -42.23 -0.26
N GLU A 9 -32.37 -43.11 0.68
CA GLU A 9 -31.08 -43.79 0.77
C GLU A 9 -30.85 -44.69 -0.46
N VAL A 10 -31.92 -45.30 -0.96
CA VAL A 10 -31.90 -46.16 -2.16
C VAL A 10 -31.74 -45.31 -3.42
N LEU A 11 -32.44 -44.19 -3.52
CA LEU A 11 -32.29 -43.25 -4.63
C LEU A 11 -30.87 -42.63 -4.67
N GLN A 12 -30.24 -42.38 -3.50
CA GLN A 12 -28.82 -41.95 -3.39
C GLN A 12 -27.86 -43.05 -3.82
N LEU A 13 -28.09 -44.29 -3.39
CA LEU A 13 -27.28 -45.43 -3.82
C LEU A 13 -27.42 -45.67 -5.33
N ILE A 14 -28.63 -45.61 -5.88
CA ILE A 14 -28.87 -45.69 -7.33
C ILE A 14 -28.09 -44.59 -8.03
N PHE A 15 -28.16 -43.35 -7.55
CA PHE A 15 -27.43 -42.22 -8.14
C PHE A 15 -25.90 -42.40 -8.07
N LEU A 16 -25.38 -42.90 -6.95
CA LEU A 16 -23.95 -43.16 -6.72
C LEU A 16 -23.41 -44.39 -7.47
N GLN A 17 -24.28 -45.33 -7.87
CA GLN A 17 -23.94 -46.54 -8.63
C GLN A 17 -24.11 -46.39 -10.15
N LEU A 18 -24.58 -45.23 -10.64
CA LEU A 18 -24.59 -44.95 -12.07
C LEU A 18 -23.14 -44.81 -12.57
N ASP A 19 -22.75 -45.65 -13.53
CA ASP A 19 -21.46 -45.58 -14.23
C ASP A 19 -21.15 -44.15 -14.74
N LEU A 20 -19.85 -43.86 -14.90
CA LEU A 20 -19.28 -42.65 -15.53
C LEU A 20 -20.28 -42.00 -16.49
N PHE A 21 -20.85 -40.91 -16.00
CA PHE A 21 -22.07 -40.24 -16.45
C PHE A 21 -22.13 -39.94 -17.96
N LYS A 22 -22.49 -40.91 -18.81
CA LYS A 22 -22.78 -40.61 -20.22
C LYS A 22 -24.03 -39.73 -20.32
N THR A 23 -23.90 -38.58 -20.97
CA THR A 23 -24.84 -37.44 -20.93
C THR A 23 -26.29 -37.79 -21.30
N ALA A 24 -26.51 -38.84 -22.08
CA ALA A 24 -27.85 -39.28 -22.51
C ALA A 24 -28.59 -40.09 -21.43
N LYS A 25 -27.91 -41.00 -20.71
CA LYS A 25 -28.53 -41.76 -19.60
C LYS A 25 -28.80 -40.84 -18.42
N TYR A 26 -27.84 -39.98 -18.06
CA TYR A 26 -28.03 -39.02 -16.98
C TYR A 26 -29.13 -38.00 -17.26
N ARG A 27 -29.19 -37.40 -18.47
CA ARG A 27 -30.33 -36.52 -18.83
C ARG A 27 -31.67 -37.24 -18.72
N ARG A 28 -31.73 -38.53 -19.04
CA ARG A 28 -32.96 -39.33 -18.94
C ARG A 28 -33.30 -39.66 -17.48
N VAL A 29 -32.31 -40.00 -16.67
CA VAL A 29 -32.41 -40.19 -15.22
C VAL A 29 -32.82 -38.87 -14.56
N CYS A 30 -32.06 -37.79 -14.68
CA CYS A 30 -32.38 -36.46 -14.15
C CYS A 30 -33.68 -35.86 -14.67
N ARG A 31 -34.15 -36.17 -15.89
CA ARG A 31 -35.52 -35.78 -16.31
C ARG A 31 -36.59 -36.59 -15.59
N SER A 32 -36.44 -37.92 -15.51
CA SER A 32 -37.36 -38.77 -14.74
C SER A 32 -37.35 -38.44 -13.24
N PHE A 33 -36.19 -38.01 -12.76
CA PHE A 33 -35.96 -37.61 -11.40
C PHE A 33 -36.27 -36.13 -11.17
N ASN A 34 -36.32 -35.23 -12.16
CA ASN A 34 -36.48 -33.78 -11.91
C ASN A 34 -37.78 -33.47 -11.18
N ASN A 35 -38.84 -34.24 -11.44
CA ASN A 35 -40.12 -34.14 -10.72
C ASN A 35 -40.06 -34.72 -9.29
N VAL A 36 -39.05 -35.54 -8.96
CA VAL A 36 -38.82 -36.18 -7.65
C VAL A 36 -37.74 -35.44 -6.84
N LEU A 37 -36.64 -35.03 -7.47
CA LEU A 37 -35.45 -34.35 -6.91
C LEU A 37 -35.72 -32.89 -6.57
N THR A 38 -36.71 -32.25 -7.22
CA THR A 38 -37.13 -30.89 -6.85
C THR A 38 -38.00 -30.88 -5.59
N VAL A 39 -38.56 -32.03 -5.20
CA VAL A 39 -39.47 -32.20 -4.05
C VAL A 39 -38.77 -32.86 -2.83
N HIS A 40 -37.59 -33.46 -3.00
CA HIS A 40 -36.88 -34.28 -2.00
C HIS A 40 -35.39 -33.94 -1.83
N PRO A 41 -34.69 -34.35 -0.73
CA PRO A 41 -33.37 -33.84 -0.30
C PRO A 41 -32.15 -34.17 -1.18
N PHE A 42 -32.38 -34.61 -2.42
CA PHE A 42 -31.37 -34.69 -3.46
C PHE A 42 -30.98 -33.35 -4.07
N SER A 43 -31.71 -32.28 -3.73
CA SER A 43 -31.29 -30.89 -3.96
C SER A 43 -29.84 -30.65 -3.56
N ASN A 44 -29.32 -31.39 -2.58
CA ASN A 44 -28.01 -31.15 -1.97
C ASN A 44 -26.84 -31.81 -2.73
N LEU A 45 -27.12 -32.54 -3.81
CA LEU A 45 -26.07 -33.13 -4.65
C LEU A 45 -25.34 -32.04 -5.44
N ILE A 46 -24.02 -32.06 -5.33
CA ILE A 46 -23.12 -31.24 -6.13
C ILE A 46 -22.30 -32.19 -6.98
N GLY A 47 -22.45 -32.07 -8.30
CA GLY A 47 -21.57 -32.69 -9.27
C GLY A 47 -20.54 -31.69 -9.77
N LEU A 48 -19.36 -32.17 -10.13
CA LEU A 48 -18.43 -31.42 -10.95
C LEU A 48 -18.37 -32.04 -12.35
N VAL A 49 -18.51 -31.21 -13.38
CA VAL A 49 -18.52 -31.66 -14.78
C VAL A 49 -17.30 -31.13 -15.52
N HIS A 50 -16.56 -32.01 -16.21
CA HIS A 50 -15.54 -31.61 -17.19
C HIS A 50 -16.23 -31.11 -18.46
N ILE A 51 -16.11 -29.82 -18.77
CA ILE A 51 -16.85 -29.18 -19.86
C ILE A 51 -16.03 -29.02 -21.15
N GLY A 52 -14.73 -29.23 -21.07
CA GLY A 52 -13.81 -29.12 -22.19
C GLY A 52 -12.39 -28.82 -21.74
N HIS A 53 -11.48 -28.78 -22.70
CA HIS A 53 -10.07 -28.52 -22.46
C HIS A 53 -9.47 -27.71 -23.61
N ILE A 54 -8.39 -26.98 -23.32
CA ILE A 54 -7.65 -26.19 -24.32
C ILE A 54 -6.21 -26.69 -24.37
N PRO A 55 -5.66 -27.03 -25.55
CA PRO A 55 -4.24 -27.34 -25.68
C PRO A 55 -3.38 -26.10 -25.42
N ILE A 56 -2.48 -26.20 -24.44
CA ILE A 56 -1.47 -25.17 -24.12
C ILE A 56 -0.20 -25.44 -24.93
N THR A 57 0.21 -26.72 -24.99
CA THR A 57 1.32 -27.21 -25.83
C THR A 57 0.94 -28.57 -26.42
N ALA A 58 1.77 -29.14 -27.31
CA ALA A 58 1.52 -30.46 -27.90
C ALA A 58 1.37 -31.61 -26.88
N ARG A 59 1.70 -31.39 -25.60
CA ARG A 59 1.61 -32.38 -24.52
C ARG A 59 0.97 -31.85 -23.23
N ALA A 60 0.38 -30.65 -23.24
CA ALA A 60 -0.23 -30.06 -22.04
C ALA A 60 -1.55 -29.38 -22.37
N PHE A 61 -2.56 -29.62 -21.53
CA PHE A 61 -3.90 -29.08 -21.66
C PHE A 61 -4.32 -28.27 -20.42
N SER A 62 -5.23 -27.30 -20.60
CA SER A 62 -5.97 -26.65 -19.53
C SER A 62 -7.37 -27.26 -19.46
N ASP A 63 -7.71 -27.87 -18.33
CA ASP A 63 -9.02 -28.49 -18.13
C ASP A 63 -10.01 -27.52 -17.47
N PHE A 64 -11.24 -27.50 -17.98
CA PHE A 64 -12.32 -26.67 -17.46
C PHE A 64 -13.39 -27.53 -16.80
N PHE A 65 -13.78 -27.12 -15.60
CA PHE A 65 -14.80 -27.80 -14.82
C PHE A 65 -15.87 -26.83 -14.32
N CYS A 66 -17.11 -27.30 -14.23
CA CYS A 66 -18.23 -26.51 -13.75
C CYS A 66 -19.02 -27.28 -12.69
N PHE A 67 -19.47 -26.58 -11.64
CA PHE A 67 -20.39 -27.14 -10.68
C PHE A 67 -21.78 -27.30 -11.29
N VAL A 68 -22.38 -28.45 -11.02
CA VAL A 68 -23.74 -28.77 -11.45
C VAL A 68 -24.53 -29.32 -10.28
N THR A 69 -25.81 -29.00 -10.26
CA THR A 69 -26.82 -29.54 -9.36
C THR A 69 -27.88 -30.21 -10.22
N PRO A 70 -28.75 -31.08 -9.68
CA PRO A 70 -29.88 -31.59 -10.45
C PRO A 70 -30.71 -30.49 -11.14
N ALA A 71 -30.89 -29.34 -10.46
CA ALA A 71 -31.63 -28.19 -10.99
C ALA A 71 -30.86 -27.45 -12.11
N SER A 72 -29.53 -27.32 -11.99
CA SER A 72 -28.70 -26.65 -13.00
C SER A 72 -28.21 -27.56 -14.12
N PHE A 73 -28.40 -28.88 -14.01
CA PHE A 73 -28.02 -29.86 -15.04
C PHE A 73 -29.02 -29.88 -16.20
N GLY A 74 -29.02 -28.79 -16.97
CA GLY A 74 -29.72 -28.65 -18.24
C GLY A 74 -28.74 -28.54 -19.41
N LYS A 75 -29.20 -28.89 -20.63
CA LYS A 75 -28.41 -28.65 -21.86
C LYS A 75 -28.10 -27.16 -21.98
N ASP A 76 -29.08 -26.30 -21.69
CA ASP A 76 -28.97 -24.86 -21.93
C ASP A 76 -27.97 -24.17 -20.99
N PHE A 77 -27.88 -24.59 -19.72
CA PHE A 77 -26.87 -24.06 -18.79
C PHE A 77 -25.45 -24.42 -19.22
N LEU A 78 -25.17 -25.71 -19.47
CA LEU A 78 -23.84 -26.16 -19.90
C LEU A 78 -23.46 -25.59 -21.26
N THR A 79 -24.39 -25.54 -22.21
CA THR A 79 -24.18 -24.90 -23.51
C THR A 79 -23.93 -23.40 -23.35
N GLY A 80 -24.60 -22.72 -22.41
CA GLY A 80 -24.34 -21.32 -22.07
C GLY A 80 -22.91 -21.10 -21.54
N ILE A 81 -22.47 -21.91 -20.58
CA ILE A 81 -21.09 -21.84 -20.05
C ILE A 81 -20.05 -22.14 -21.14
N GLN A 82 -20.27 -23.16 -21.98
CA GLN A 82 -19.39 -23.48 -23.10
C GLN A 82 -19.34 -22.36 -24.13
N THR A 83 -20.48 -21.74 -24.44
CA THR A 83 -20.55 -20.60 -25.37
C THR A 83 -19.78 -19.40 -24.81
N GLU A 84 -19.89 -19.14 -23.52
CA GLU A 84 -19.12 -18.07 -22.87
C GLU A 84 -17.62 -18.35 -22.87
N LEU A 85 -17.20 -19.60 -22.67
CA LEU A 85 -15.80 -19.99 -22.81
C LEU A 85 -15.30 -19.86 -24.24
N LEU A 86 -16.09 -20.27 -25.24
CA LEU A 86 -15.74 -20.16 -26.66
C LEU A 86 -15.54 -18.70 -27.10
N LYS A 87 -16.26 -17.73 -26.50
CA LYS A 87 -16.01 -16.29 -26.75
C LYS A 87 -14.63 -15.82 -26.29
N HIS A 88 -14.01 -16.54 -25.37
CA HIS A 88 -12.78 -16.15 -24.70
C HIS A 88 -11.60 -17.07 -25.01
N HIS A 89 -11.86 -18.21 -25.66
CA HIS A 89 -10.90 -19.28 -25.89
C HIS A 89 -11.06 -19.90 -27.27
N ASP A 90 -10.17 -19.53 -28.19
CA ASP A 90 -10.02 -20.23 -29.47
C ASP A 90 -9.43 -21.64 -29.23
N GLY A 91 -10.03 -22.66 -29.86
CA GLY A 91 -9.54 -24.05 -29.75
C GLY A 91 -10.05 -24.85 -28.56
N LEU A 92 -11.13 -24.43 -27.89
CA LEU A 92 -11.77 -25.24 -26.84
C LEU A 92 -12.33 -26.57 -27.42
N GLU A 93 -11.74 -27.68 -27.02
CA GLU A 93 -12.24 -29.02 -27.35
C GLU A 93 -13.28 -29.45 -26.32
N THR A 94 -14.54 -29.33 -26.70
CA THR A 94 -15.67 -29.76 -25.88
C THR A 94 -15.96 -31.25 -26.10
N ARG A 95 -16.23 -31.99 -25.02
CA ARG A 95 -16.74 -33.36 -25.11
C ARG A 95 -18.27 -33.33 -25.05
N ASN A 96 -18.92 -34.04 -25.97
CA ASN A 96 -20.38 -34.25 -25.91
C ASN A 96 -20.80 -35.22 -24.78
N ASP A 97 -19.81 -35.95 -24.25
CA ASP A 97 -19.91 -36.81 -23.07
C ASP A 97 -19.22 -36.15 -21.87
N PHE A 98 -20.02 -35.77 -20.88
CA PHE A 98 -19.58 -35.04 -19.70
C PHE A 98 -19.35 -36.00 -18.52
N ALA A 99 -18.10 -36.18 -18.08
CA ALA A 99 -17.84 -36.91 -16.84
C ALA A 99 -18.30 -36.07 -15.65
N VAL A 100 -19.29 -36.56 -14.88
CA VAL A 100 -19.74 -35.95 -13.63
C VAL A 100 -19.04 -36.64 -12.46
N ILE A 101 -18.44 -35.85 -11.58
CA ILE A 101 -17.80 -36.32 -10.35
C ILE A 101 -18.74 -35.93 -9.21
N PRO A 102 -19.40 -36.90 -8.53
CA PRO A 102 -20.24 -36.59 -7.38
C PRO A 102 -19.35 -36.16 -6.20
N LEU A 103 -19.62 -34.97 -5.66
CA LEU A 103 -18.96 -34.51 -4.44
C LEU A 103 -19.69 -35.12 -3.25
N LYS A 104 -19.04 -36.08 -2.59
CA LYS A 104 -19.54 -36.67 -1.35
C LYS A 104 -19.18 -35.75 -0.18
N SER A 105 -20.08 -35.59 0.78
CA SER A 105 -19.87 -34.82 2.00
C SER A 105 -18.92 -35.51 3.00
N SER A 106 -17.97 -36.31 2.52
CA SER A 106 -16.94 -36.92 3.36
C SER A 106 -16.17 -35.86 4.13
N ASN A 107 -15.56 -36.24 5.25
CA ASN A 107 -14.85 -35.40 6.24
C ASN A 107 -13.65 -34.58 5.69
N ALA A 108 -13.59 -34.29 4.40
CA ALA A 108 -12.58 -33.48 3.75
C ALA A 108 -12.58 -32.06 4.34
N ALA A 109 -11.39 -31.59 4.69
CA ALA A 109 -11.18 -30.27 5.24
C ALA A 109 -11.29 -29.20 4.14
N SER A 110 -11.05 -29.58 2.89
CA SER A 110 -11.08 -28.72 1.71
C SER A 110 -11.85 -29.34 0.54
N LEU A 111 -12.53 -28.50 -0.25
CA LEU A 111 -13.24 -28.93 -1.46
C LEU A 111 -12.28 -29.54 -2.50
N LEU A 112 -11.02 -29.08 -2.52
CA LEU A 112 -10.01 -29.58 -3.45
C LEU A 112 -9.59 -31.03 -3.15
N GLU A 113 -9.69 -31.47 -1.89
CA GLU A 113 -9.40 -32.84 -1.48
C GLU A 113 -10.48 -33.83 -1.95
N CYS A 114 -11.68 -33.33 -2.24
CA CYS A 114 -12.76 -34.13 -2.81
C CYS A 114 -12.53 -34.46 -4.29
N PHE A 115 -11.53 -33.86 -4.95
CA PHE A 115 -11.21 -34.17 -6.35
C PHE A 115 -10.36 -35.44 -6.47
N PRO A 116 -10.67 -36.35 -7.41
CA PRO A 116 -9.90 -37.57 -7.60
C PRO A 116 -8.42 -37.26 -7.87
N SER A 117 -7.51 -38.00 -7.24
CA SER A 117 -6.05 -37.86 -7.43
C SER A 117 -5.60 -38.04 -8.90
N GLU A 118 -6.45 -38.61 -9.74
CA GLU A 118 -6.24 -38.74 -11.19
C GLU A 118 -6.14 -37.39 -11.90
N PHE A 119 -6.83 -36.35 -11.39
CA PHE A 119 -6.74 -34.98 -11.91
C PHE A 119 -5.52 -34.23 -11.35
N SER A 120 -5.06 -34.57 -10.14
CA SER A 120 -3.83 -34.02 -9.54
C SER A 120 -2.55 -34.65 -10.12
N ARG A 121 -2.62 -35.83 -10.76
CA ARG A 121 -1.47 -36.51 -11.39
C ARG A 121 -1.03 -35.89 -12.71
N ARG A 122 -1.89 -35.11 -13.35
CA ARG A 122 -1.52 -34.30 -14.51
C ARG A 122 -1.09 -32.94 -13.97
N SER A 123 0.15 -32.53 -14.21
CA SER A 123 0.66 -31.19 -13.88
C SER A 123 0.02 -30.12 -14.78
N GLU A 124 -1.29 -30.23 -15.01
CA GLU A 124 -2.08 -29.45 -15.95
C GLU A 124 -2.99 -28.49 -15.17
N PRO A 125 -3.09 -27.21 -15.59
CA PRO A 125 -3.89 -26.23 -14.88
C PRO A 125 -5.39 -26.53 -14.98
N LEU A 126 -6.02 -26.71 -13.81
CA LEU A 126 -7.47 -26.90 -13.65
C LEU A 126 -8.16 -25.55 -13.39
N HIS A 127 -9.25 -25.29 -14.12
CA HIS A 127 -10.06 -24.08 -13.97
C HIS A 127 -11.52 -24.40 -13.65
N LEU A 128 -11.98 -23.97 -12.47
CA LEU A 128 -13.41 -23.94 -12.16
C LEU A 128 -14.07 -22.74 -12.82
N VAL A 129 -15.22 -22.95 -13.46
CA VAL A 129 -15.98 -21.92 -14.18
C VAL A 129 -17.45 -21.91 -13.77
N GLY A 130 -18.11 -20.78 -14.04
CA GLY A 130 -19.53 -20.60 -13.75
C GLY A 130 -19.79 -20.26 -12.28
N PRO A 131 -21.07 -20.20 -11.89
CA PRO A 131 -21.45 -19.82 -10.53
C PRO A 131 -21.21 -20.90 -9.50
N LEU A 132 -20.94 -20.45 -8.27
CA LEU A 132 -21.02 -21.31 -7.11
C LEU A 132 -22.49 -21.75 -6.93
N PRO A 133 -22.75 -23.07 -6.79
CA PRO A 133 -24.10 -23.55 -6.65
C PRO A 133 -24.65 -23.19 -5.27
N THR A 134 -25.94 -22.87 -5.18
CA THR A 134 -26.62 -22.63 -3.89
C THR A 134 -26.60 -23.86 -2.98
N THR A 135 -26.31 -25.03 -3.49
CA THR A 135 -26.26 -26.26 -2.72
C THR A 135 -24.92 -26.43 -2.00
N ILE A 136 -23.94 -25.55 -2.23
CA ILE A 136 -22.63 -25.56 -1.56
C ILE A 136 -22.74 -25.52 -0.03
N GLY A 137 -23.77 -24.86 0.51
CA GLY A 137 -24.07 -24.83 1.96
C GLY A 137 -24.34 -26.20 2.59
N CYS A 138 -24.56 -27.25 1.78
CA CYS A 138 -24.75 -28.61 2.27
C CYS A 138 -23.42 -29.27 2.70
N LEU A 139 -22.28 -28.74 2.27
CA LEU A 139 -20.95 -29.26 2.57
C LEU A 139 -20.45 -28.82 3.96
N LYS A 140 -21.25 -29.04 5.00
CA LYS A 140 -21.07 -28.52 6.36
C LYS A 140 -19.77 -28.94 7.07
N GLN A 141 -19.03 -29.90 6.51
CA GLN A 141 -17.74 -30.35 7.04
C GLN A 141 -16.55 -29.52 6.56
N LEU A 142 -16.73 -28.68 5.53
CA LEU A 142 -15.66 -27.86 4.97
C LEU A 142 -15.09 -26.88 6.00
N THR A 143 -13.77 -26.85 6.06
CA THR A 143 -13.00 -25.88 6.86
C THR A 143 -12.29 -24.85 5.98
N ALA A 144 -11.99 -25.19 4.73
CA ALA A 144 -11.39 -24.29 3.76
C ALA A 144 -12.08 -24.38 2.39
N LEU A 145 -12.29 -23.21 1.77
CA LEU A 145 -12.76 -23.09 0.39
C LEU A 145 -11.79 -22.17 -0.37
N GLU A 146 -10.75 -22.79 -0.92
CA GLU A 146 -9.66 -22.14 -1.65
C GLU A 146 -9.93 -22.23 -3.15
N LEU A 147 -10.44 -21.16 -3.74
CA LEU A 147 -10.83 -21.08 -5.15
C LEU A 147 -10.16 -19.92 -5.88
N GLU A 148 -9.00 -19.47 -5.39
CA GLU A 148 -8.22 -18.38 -5.99
C GLU A 148 -7.83 -18.68 -7.44
N GLY A 149 -7.93 -17.67 -8.29
CA GLY A 149 -7.40 -17.72 -9.65
C GLY A 149 -8.13 -18.65 -10.62
N HIS A 150 -9.27 -19.19 -10.20
CA HIS A 150 -10.23 -19.83 -11.10
C HIS A 150 -11.00 -18.78 -11.93
N LYS A 151 -12.05 -19.22 -12.62
CA LYS A 151 -12.89 -18.41 -13.53
C LYS A 151 -14.36 -18.45 -13.10
N LEU A 152 -14.59 -18.43 -11.78
CA LEU A 152 -15.94 -18.40 -11.21
C LEU A 152 -16.66 -17.13 -11.63
N SER A 153 -17.99 -17.19 -11.71
CA SER A 153 -18.82 -16.04 -12.09
C SER A 153 -20.08 -15.94 -11.24
N GLY A 154 -20.79 -14.82 -11.30
CA GLY A 154 -22.05 -14.65 -10.58
C GLY A 154 -21.88 -14.44 -9.07
N PRO A 155 -22.99 -14.37 -8.32
CA PRO A 155 -22.96 -13.94 -6.93
C PRO A 155 -22.53 -15.02 -5.95
N ILE A 156 -22.05 -14.58 -4.78
CA ILE A 156 -21.85 -15.45 -3.62
C ILE A 156 -23.23 -15.96 -3.15
N PRO A 157 -23.49 -17.29 -3.15
CA PRO A 157 -24.79 -17.80 -2.75
C PRO A 157 -25.01 -17.63 -1.23
N ARG A 158 -26.23 -17.25 -0.82
CA ARG A 158 -26.60 -17.07 0.62
C ARG A 158 -26.26 -18.27 1.48
N SER A 159 -26.48 -19.47 0.95
CA SER A 159 -26.18 -20.74 1.61
C SER A 159 -24.71 -20.97 1.93
N LEU A 160 -23.79 -20.20 1.36
CA LEU A 160 -22.38 -20.25 1.79
C LEU A 160 -22.25 -19.91 3.28
N GLY A 161 -23.16 -19.09 3.82
CA GLY A 161 -23.28 -18.80 5.26
C GLY A 161 -23.61 -20.00 6.14
N ASP A 162 -24.07 -21.13 5.58
CA ASP A 162 -24.38 -22.35 6.32
C ASP A 162 -23.11 -23.16 6.68
N LEU A 163 -21.96 -22.83 6.08
CA LEU A 163 -20.68 -23.53 6.26
C LEU A 163 -19.97 -23.11 7.56
N THR A 164 -20.64 -23.21 8.69
CA THR A 164 -20.18 -22.69 9.99
C THR A 164 -18.82 -23.23 10.49
N ARG A 165 -18.28 -24.31 9.91
CA ARG A 165 -16.92 -24.83 10.20
C ARG A 165 -15.80 -24.15 9.40
N LEU A 166 -16.15 -23.27 8.44
CA LEU A 166 -15.20 -22.63 7.54
C LEU A 166 -14.32 -21.64 8.31
N THR A 167 -13.01 -21.84 8.21
CA THR A 167 -11.97 -20.94 8.73
C THR A 167 -11.31 -20.13 7.62
N ASN A 168 -11.34 -20.63 6.39
CA ASN A 168 -10.68 -20.01 5.24
C ASN A 168 -11.63 -19.95 4.04
N LEU A 169 -11.86 -18.75 3.52
CA LEU A 169 -12.60 -18.51 2.29
C LEU A 169 -11.78 -17.62 1.36
N ASN A 170 -11.34 -18.17 0.24
CA ASN A 170 -10.55 -17.45 -0.74
C ASN A 170 -11.18 -17.57 -2.13
N LEU A 171 -11.81 -16.49 -2.58
CA LEU A 171 -12.42 -16.36 -3.90
C LEU A 171 -11.65 -15.39 -4.79
N LYS A 172 -10.41 -15.06 -4.43
CA LYS A 172 -9.60 -14.04 -5.09
C LYS A 172 -9.50 -14.23 -6.60
N GLY A 173 -9.70 -13.15 -7.34
CA GLY A 173 -9.47 -13.08 -8.79
C GLY A 173 -8.00 -12.87 -9.14
N ASN A 174 -7.65 -13.14 -10.40
CA ASN A 174 -6.31 -12.90 -10.93
C ASN A 174 -6.17 -11.47 -11.49
N ARG A 175 -4.95 -10.93 -11.45
CA ARG A 175 -4.64 -9.61 -12.02
C ARG A 175 -4.69 -9.71 -13.55
N VAL A 176 -5.49 -8.86 -14.21
CA VAL A 176 -5.35 -8.66 -15.66
C VAL A 176 -4.19 -7.69 -15.87
N THR A 177 -2.99 -8.20 -16.13
CA THR A 177 -1.81 -7.38 -16.46
C THR A 177 -1.43 -7.58 -17.92
N GLY A 178 -1.79 -6.62 -18.78
CA GLY A 178 -1.27 -6.51 -20.14
C GLY A 178 -2.19 -5.72 -21.08
N PRO A 179 -1.65 -4.86 -21.97
CA PRO A 179 -2.41 -4.18 -23.02
C PRO A 179 -2.69 -5.06 -24.26
N SER A 180 -2.68 -6.39 -24.10
CA SER A 180 -2.86 -7.34 -25.20
C SER A 180 -4.07 -8.21 -24.91
N ASN A 181 -5.09 -8.09 -25.76
CA ASN A 181 -6.23 -8.98 -25.88
C ASN A 181 -5.84 -10.46 -25.66
N LEU A 182 -6.30 -11.06 -24.56
CA LEU A 182 -7.05 -12.34 -24.54
C LEU A 182 -7.52 -12.63 -23.09
N ASN A 183 -8.65 -12.01 -22.72
CA ASN A 183 -9.75 -12.50 -21.86
C ASN A 183 -9.54 -13.52 -20.70
N LEU A 184 -8.36 -13.67 -20.11
CA LEU A 184 -8.14 -14.43 -18.88
C LEU A 184 -8.54 -13.60 -17.66
N LYS A 185 -9.81 -13.20 -17.54
CA LYS A 185 -10.30 -12.66 -16.26
C LYS A 185 -10.36 -13.83 -15.27
N GLY A 186 -9.75 -13.66 -14.10
CA GLY A 186 -9.93 -14.59 -12.99
C GLY A 186 -11.38 -14.55 -12.47
N ASN A 187 -11.61 -15.03 -11.25
CA ASN A 187 -12.94 -15.03 -10.63
C ASN A 187 -13.65 -13.67 -10.80
N ARG A 188 -14.79 -13.68 -11.49
CA ARG A 188 -15.72 -12.56 -11.63
C ARG A 188 -16.91 -12.76 -10.70
N VAL A 189 -16.63 -12.91 -9.41
CA VAL A 189 -17.70 -12.97 -8.40
C VAL A 189 -18.37 -11.60 -8.34
N THR A 190 -19.69 -11.56 -8.54
CA THR A 190 -20.48 -10.32 -8.63
C THR A 190 -21.42 -10.16 -7.44
N GLY A 191 -22.20 -9.08 -7.40
CA GLY A 191 -23.26 -8.90 -6.41
C GLY A 191 -22.75 -8.46 -5.03
N PRO A 192 -23.65 -8.32 -4.06
CA PRO A 192 -23.31 -7.83 -2.73
C PRO A 192 -22.65 -8.90 -1.85
N ILE A 193 -21.94 -8.42 -0.83
CA ILE A 193 -21.57 -9.23 0.33
C ILE A 193 -22.83 -9.40 1.20
N LEU A 194 -23.48 -10.56 1.09
CA LEU A 194 -24.71 -10.84 1.81
C LEU A 194 -24.45 -11.03 3.32
N ALA A 195 -25.40 -10.60 4.15
CA ALA A 195 -25.29 -10.69 5.61
C ALA A 195 -25.10 -12.14 6.11
N GLU A 196 -25.65 -13.12 5.40
CA GLU A 196 -25.50 -14.54 5.70
C GLU A 196 -24.05 -15.01 5.62
N LEU A 197 -23.20 -14.40 4.77
CA LEU A 197 -21.76 -14.71 4.76
C LEU A 197 -21.11 -14.40 6.12
N CYS A 198 -21.65 -13.41 6.83
CA CYS A 198 -21.16 -12.99 8.14
C CYS A 198 -21.63 -13.92 9.28
N ASN A 199 -22.36 -15.01 8.98
CA ASN A 199 -22.65 -16.09 9.94
C ASN A 199 -21.46 -17.04 10.14
N LEU A 200 -20.42 -16.94 9.30
CA LEU A 200 -19.21 -17.76 9.37
C LEU A 200 -18.27 -17.30 10.50
N VAL A 201 -18.75 -17.33 11.74
CA VAL A 201 -18.05 -16.77 12.92
C VAL A 201 -16.67 -17.39 13.21
N ASN A 202 -16.37 -18.57 12.64
CA ASN A 202 -15.07 -19.24 12.77
C ASN A 202 -14.06 -18.81 11.70
N LEU A 203 -14.45 -17.94 10.77
CA LEU A 203 -13.61 -17.49 9.67
C LEU A 203 -12.44 -16.66 10.20
N ARG A 204 -11.23 -17.07 9.79
CA ARG A 204 -9.95 -16.41 10.08
C ARG A 204 -9.40 -15.67 8.87
N ASN A 205 -9.64 -16.20 7.67
CA ASN A 205 -9.20 -15.59 6.43
C ASN A 205 -10.37 -15.45 5.46
N LEU A 206 -10.65 -14.21 5.05
CA LEU A 206 -11.61 -13.88 4.01
C LEU A 206 -10.91 -13.09 2.92
N ASN A 207 -10.74 -13.71 1.76
CA ASN A 207 -10.14 -13.09 0.59
C ASN A 207 -11.15 -13.03 -0.56
N LEU A 208 -11.64 -11.82 -0.83
CA LEU A 208 -12.53 -11.47 -1.92
C LEU A 208 -11.84 -10.49 -2.89
N ALA A 209 -10.51 -10.44 -2.91
CA ALA A 209 -9.79 -9.49 -3.73
C ALA A 209 -10.01 -9.73 -5.23
N ARG A 210 -10.00 -8.66 -6.02
CA ARG A 210 -10.10 -8.68 -7.50
C ARG A 210 -11.35 -9.38 -8.02
N THR A 211 -12.46 -9.22 -7.31
CA THR A 211 -13.80 -9.63 -7.75
C THR A 211 -14.56 -8.42 -8.31
N ASP A 212 -15.78 -8.62 -8.76
CA ASP A 212 -16.66 -7.58 -9.32
C ASP A 212 -17.87 -7.34 -8.39
N LEU A 213 -17.65 -7.25 -7.07
CA LEU A 213 -18.70 -6.90 -6.09
C LEU A 213 -19.19 -5.46 -6.36
N ASP A 214 -20.43 -5.13 -5.99
CA ASP A 214 -21.05 -3.87 -6.44
C ASP A 214 -21.83 -3.10 -5.36
N GLU A 215 -21.66 -3.45 -4.09
CA GLU A 215 -22.33 -2.79 -2.96
C GLU A 215 -21.37 -2.44 -1.82
N ALA A 216 -21.92 -1.87 -0.75
CA ALA A 216 -21.20 -1.52 0.45
C ALA A 216 -20.80 -2.73 1.29
N ILE A 217 -19.79 -2.54 2.15
CA ILE A 217 -19.44 -3.52 3.18
C ILE A 217 -20.59 -3.54 4.20
N PRO A 218 -21.26 -4.68 4.44
CA PRO A 218 -22.41 -4.75 5.35
C PRO A 218 -21.97 -4.57 6.81
N ASP A 219 -22.82 -3.94 7.64
CA ASP A 219 -22.58 -3.82 9.08
C ASP A 219 -22.33 -5.18 9.76
N SER A 220 -22.96 -6.25 9.25
CA SER A 220 -22.78 -7.61 9.74
C SER A 220 -21.34 -8.12 9.65
N ILE A 221 -20.44 -7.47 8.88
CA ILE A 221 -19.03 -7.88 8.79
C ILE A 221 -18.36 -7.95 10.17
N GLY A 222 -18.80 -7.12 11.12
CA GLY A 222 -18.31 -7.12 12.50
C GLY A 222 -18.66 -8.38 13.30
N ASN A 223 -19.49 -9.29 12.79
CA ASN A 223 -19.78 -10.58 13.42
C ASN A 223 -18.63 -11.59 13.26
N LEU A 224 -17.71 -11.37 12.32
CA LEU A 224 -16.57 -12.25 12.05
C LEU A 224 -15.44 -12.02 13.07
N VAL A 225 -15.72 -12.10 14.37
CA VAL A 225 -14.82 -11.69 15.46
C VAL A 225 -13.49 -12.46 15.53
N ASN A 226 -13.40 -13.62 14.88
CA ASN A 226 -12.19 -14.43 14.77
C ASN A 226 -11.35 -14.13 13.53
N LEU A 227 -11.76 -13.15 12.70
CA LEU A 227 -11.07 -12.82 11.46
C LEU A 227 -9.69 -12.22 11.76
N GLU A 228 -8.68 -12.76 11.09
CA GLU A 228 -7.27 -12.36 11.17
C GLU A 228 -6.85 -11.63 9.90
N VAL A 229 -7.35 -12.07 8.73
CA VAL A 229 -7.03 -11.48 7.42
C VAL A 229 -8.32 -11.17 6.67
N LEU A 230 -8.44 -9.92 6.23
CA LEU A 230 -9.53 -9.45 5.39
C LEU A 230 -8.98 -8.70 4.17
N ASP A 231 -9.05 -9.33 3.01
CA ASP A 231 -8.68 -8.71 1.73
C ASP A 231 -9.91 -8.61 0.83
N MET A 232 -10.34 -7.38 0.57
CA MET A 232 -11.36 -7.05 -0.43
C MET A 232 -10.84 -6.00 -1.43
N SER A 233 -9.53 -6.02 -1.70
CA SER A 233 -8.92 -5.06 -2.62
C SER A 233 -9.39 -5.28 -4.06
N TYR A 234 -9.52 -4.21 -4.85
CA TYR A 234 -9.96 -4.28 -6.25
C TYR A 234 -11.33 -4.96 -6.46
N ALA A 235 -12.27 -4.78 -5.52
CA ALA A 235 -13.58 -5.44 -5.54
C ALA A 235 -14.74 -4.51 -5.95
N ARG A 236 -14.46 -3.26 -6.33
CA ARG A 236 -15.44 -2.19 -6.68
C ARG A 236 -16.47 -1.86 -5.57
N LEU A 237 -16.11 -2.12 -4.32
CA LEU A 237 -16.95 -1.80 -3.16
C LEU A 237 -17.23 -0.30 -3.06
N THR A 238 -18.42 0.07 -2.59
CA THR A 238 -18.87 1.46 -2.44
C THR A 238 -19.25 1.80 -1.00
N GLY A 239 -19.61 3.05 -0.72
CA GLY A 239 -20.10 3.46 0.60
C GLY A 239 -19.00 3.66 1.65
N SER A 240 -19.40 3.76 2.92
CA SER A 240 -18.49 3.89 4.06
C SER A 240 -18.05 2.54 4.62
N ILE A 241 -16.88 2.49 5.25
CA ILE A 241 -16.52 1.34 6.09
C ILE A 241 -17.41 1.38 7.35
N PRO A 242 -18.13 0.30 7.67
CA PRO A 242 -19.06 0.27 8.80
C PRO A 242 -18.31 0.34 10.13
N ALA A 243 -18.90 0.98 11.14
CA ALA A 243 -18.28 1.11 12.48
C ALA A 243 -18.05 -0.24 13.17
N SER A 244 -18.86 -1.24 12.82
CA SER A 244 -18.72 -2.63 13.29
C SER A 244 -17.39 -3.28 12.89
N ILE A 245 -16.63 -2.72 11.95
CA ILE A 245 -15.27 -3.18 11.62
C ILE A 245 -14.36 -3.17 12.87
N GLY A 246 -14.61 -2.28 13.83
CA GLY A 246 -13.87 -2.22 15.10
C GLY A 246 -14.06 -3.45 15.99
N ASN A 247 -15.09 -4.28 15.75
CA ASN A 247 -15.30 -5.54 16.47
C ASN A 247 -14.30 -6.63 16.07
N LEU A 248 -13.59 -6.47 14.94
CA LEU A 248 -12.60 -7.41 14.43
C LEU A 248 -11.27 -7.25 15.17
N VAL A 249 -11.29 -7.46 16.49
CA VAL A 249 -10.14 -7.24 17.40
C VAL A 249 -8.98 -8.20 17.15
N ASN A 250 -9.22 -9.31 16.45
CA ASN A 250 -8.20 -10.27 16.05
C ASN A 250 -7.55 -9.95 14.70
N LEU A 251 -8.04 -8.93 13.99
CA LEU A 251 -7.58 -8.63 12.64
C LEU A 251 -6.13 -8.13 12.65
N VAL A 252 -5.31 -8.78 11.83
CA VAL A 252 -3.89 -8.49 11.61
C VAL A 252 -3.71 -7.70 10.31
N GLU A 253 -4.48 -8.05 9.27
CA GLU A 253 -4.41 -7.43 7.95
C GLU A 253 -5.80 -7.01 7.47
N LEU A 254 -5.92 -5.71 7.13
CA LEU A 254 -7.08 -5.15 6.44
C LEU A 254 -6.64 -4.49 5.13
N ASN A 255 -7.03 -5.10 4.01
CA ASN A 255 -6.73 -4.59 2.68
C ASN A 255 -8.02 -4.25 1.91
N LEU A 256 -8.28 -2.95 1.75
CA LEU A 256 -9.42 -2.39 1.05
C LEU A 256 -9.00 -1.53 -0.15
N ARG A 257 -7.76 -1.71 -0.62
CA ARG A 257 -7.16 -0.94 -1.71
C ARG A 257 -7.99 -0.99 -2.99
N CYS A 258 -8.02 0.13 -3.73
CA CYS A 258 -8.60 0.25 -5.06
C CYS A 258 -10.08 -0.15 -5.11
N ASN A 259 -10.89 0.44 -4.23
CA ASN A 259 -12.34 0.40 -4.27
C ASN A 259 -12.89 1.83 -4.46
N TRP A 260 -14.20 2.02 -4.29
CA TRP A 260 -14.88 3.31 -4.32
C TRP A 260 -15.44 3.69 -2.94
N LEU A 261 -14.71 3.33 -1.88
CA LEU A 261 -15.10 3.62 -0.49
C LEU A 261 -14.87 5.11 -0.15
N THR A 262 -15.72 5.69 0.69
CA THR A 262 -15.72 7.16 0.95
C THR A 262 -15.62 7.60 2.41
N GLY A 263 -16.00 6.74 3.37
CA GLY A 263 -16.04 7.10 4.80
C GLY A 263 -15.22 6.16 5.70
N LEU A 264 -14.48 6.73 6.66
CA LEU A 264 -13.76 6.00 7.71
C LEU A 264 -14.48 6.11 9.07
N PRO A 265 -14.65 5.01 9.83
CA PRO A 265 -15.16 5.04 11.19
C PRO A 265 -14.06 5.36 12.22
N ASP A 266 -14.44 5.95 13.35
CA ASP A 266 -13.53 6.17 14.49
C ASP A 266 -13.18 4.87 15.26
N ALA A 267 -13.73 3.73 14.84
CA ALA A 267 -13.66 2.44 15.55
C ALA A 267 -12.30 1.70 15.42
N PHE A 268 -11.38 2.16 14.55
CA PHE A 268 -10.08 1.48 14.35
C PHE A 268 -9.25 1.33 15.63
N GLY A 269 -9.39 2.25 16.60
CA GLY A 269 -8.64 2.20 17.84
C GLY A 269 -8.91 0.97 18.73
N ALA A 270 -9.93 0.15 18.42
CA ALA A 270 -10.18 -1.13 19.08
C ALA A 270 -9.37 -2.30 18.50
N MET A 271 -8.80 -2.15 17.29
CA MET A 271 -8.14 -3.22 16.53
C MET A 271 -6.66 -3.33 16.91
N THR A 272 -6.38 -3.71 18.16
CA THR A 272 -5.03 -3.65 18.76
C THR A 272 -4.02 -4.62 18.15
N LYS A 273 -4.45 -5.64 17.39
CA LYS A 273 -3.57 -6.59 16.68
C LYS A 273 -3.27 -6.18 15.23
N LEU A 274 -3.88 -5.09 14.74
CA LEU A 274 -3.75 -4.68 13.34
C LEU A 274 -2.30 -4.29 13.03
N GLN A 275 -1.70 -4.97 12.06
CA GLN A 275 -0.32 -4.75 11.62
C GLN A 275 -0.26 -4.06 10.26
N MET A 276 -1.20 -4.37 9.37
CA MET A 276 -1.31 -3.76 8.04
C MET A 276 -2.70 -3.18 7.80
N LEU A 277 -2.74 -1.90 7.47
CA LEU A 277 -3.94 -1.21 7.00
C LEU A 277 -3.69 -0.59 5.62
N SER A 278 -4.41 -1.07 4.61
CA SER A 278 -4.30 -0.58 3.24
C SER A 278 -5.65 -0.04 2.75
N LEU A 279 -5.70 1.28 2.57
CA LEU A 279 -6.83 2.07 2.09
C LEU A 279 -6.54 2.75 0.74
N GLU A 280 -5.41 2.44 0.10
CA GLU A 280 -4.91 3.11 -1.10
C GLU A 280 -5.95 3.15 -2.23
N GLY A 281 -6.05 4.28 -2.94
CA GLY A 281 -6.80 4.35 -4.21
C GLY A 281 -8.31 4.25 -4.03
N ASN A 282 -8.86 4.93 -3.02
CA ASN A 282 -10.30 5.01 -2.75
C ASN A 282 -10.78 6.47 -2.88
N GLY A 283 -12.04 6.72 -2.53
CA GLY A 283 -12.64 8.06 -2.46
C GLY A 283 -12.75 8.59 -1.03
N PHE A 284 -11.89 8.16 -0.10
CA PHE A 284 -12.02 8.55 1.31
C PHE A 284 -11.86 10.06 1.47
N THR A 285 -12.75 10.67 2.27
CA THR A 285 -12.77 12.10 2.58
C THR A 285 -12.67 12.34 4.09
N GLY A 286 -12.51 13.61 4.49
CA GLY A 286 -12.39 13.99 5.91
C GLY A 286 -11.00 13.68 6.49
N SER A 287 -10.87 13.82 7.80
CA SER A 287 -9.62 13.56 8.51
C SER A 287 -9.39 12.07 8.77
N ILE A 288 -8.12 11.68 8.81
CA ILE A 288 -7.72 10.36 9.30
C ILE A 288 -8.05 10.29 10.81
N PRO A 289 -8.84 9.31 11.28
CA PRO A 289 -9.25 9.20 12.68
C PRO A 289 -8.07 9.14 13.65
N ALA A 290 -8.06 9.99 14.68
CA ALA A 290 -7.01 9.99 15.71
C ALA A 290 -6.96 8.66 16.48
N SER A 291 -8.05 7.89 16.51
CA SER A 291 -8.13 6.58 17.13
C SER A 291 -7.16 5.55 16.52
N LEU A 292 -6.71 5.72 15.27
CA LEU A 292 -5.65 4.91 14.66
C LEU A 292 -4.33 4.97 15.46
N GLY A 293 -4.10 6.04 16.22
CA GLY A 293 -2.97 6.14 17.15
C GLY A 293 -2.99 5.12 18.30
N ARG A 294 -4.06 4.33 18.45
CA ARG A 294 -4.16 3.24 19.45
C ARG A 294 -3.79 1.87 18.87
N CYS A 295 -3.58 1.74 17.55
CA CYS A 295 -3.19 0.50 16.90
C CYS A 295 -1.69 0.22 17.13
N MET A 296 -1.31 -0.15 18.36
CA MET A 296 0.09 -0.25 18.81
C MET A 296 0.93 -1.28 18.04
N GLN A 297 0.29 -2.19 17.30
CA GLN A 297 0.94 -3.21 16.46
C GLN A 297 1.07 -2.78 14.98
N LEU A 298 0.59 -1.59 14.62
CA LEU A 298 0.55 -1.15 13.23
C LEU A 298 1.96 -0.89 12.70
N THR A 299 2.34 -1.66 11.67
CA THR A 299 3.63 -1.55 11.00
C THR A 299 3.52 -0.80 9.67
N THR A 300 2.39 -0.95 8.99
CA THR A 300 2.19 -0.45 7.63
C THR A 300 0.83 0.20 7.52
N PHE A 301 0.82 1.49 7.19
CA PHE A 301 -0.38 2.25 6.86
C PHE A 301 -0.25 2.90 5.48
N LEU A 302 -1.07 2.42 4.54
CA LEU A 302 -1.09 2.88 3.15
C LEU A 302 -2.44 3.54 2.87
N ALA A 303 -2.48 4.86 2.79
CA ALA A 303 -3.69 5.64 2.52
C ALA A 303 -3.55 6.58 1.31
N ARG A 304 -2.53 6.35 0.48
CA ARG A 304 -2.24 7.18 -0.70
C ARG A 304 -3.36 7.17 -1.74
N ARG A 305 -3.41 8.20 -2.58
CA ARG A 305 -4.40 8.35 -3.67
C ARG A 305 -5.83 8.31 -3.13
N ASN A 306 -6.14 9.21 -2.20
CA ASN A 306 -7.47 9.43 -1.64
C ASN A 306 -7.78 10.94 -1.64
N SER A 307 -8.88 11.33 -1.02
CA SER A 307 -9.30 12.72 -0.84
C SER A 307 -9.28 13.12 0.64
N PHE A 308 -8.37 12.56 1.45
CA PHE A 308 -8.25 12.90 2.87
C PHE A 308 -7.90 14.38 3.04
N THR A 309 -8.53 15.03 4.03
CA THR A 309 -8.34 16.44 4.38
C THR A 309 -7.93 16.60 5.84
N GLY A 310 -7.58 17.82 6.24
CA GLY A 310 -7.16 18.12 7.61
C GLY A 310 -5.77 17.57 7.96
N SER A 311 -5.43 17.64 9.23
CA SER A 311 -4.13 17.20 9.74
C SER A 311 -4.14 15.75 10.20
N VAL A 312 -3.00 15.07 10.02
CA VAL A 312 -2.75 13.75 10.59
C VAL A 312 -2.40 13.95 12.07
N HIS A 313 -3.15 13.31 12.96
CA HIS A 313 -2.93 13.46 14.41
C HIS A 313 -1.56 12.90 14.83
N GLU A 314 -0.88 13.60 15.73
CA GLU A 314 0.51 13.31 16.13
C GLU A 314 0.71 11.86 16.62
N SER A 315 -0.31 11.29 17.27
CA SER A 315 -0.28 9.92 17.79
C SER A 315 0.04 8.86 16.74
N ILE A 316 -0.31 9.08 15.47
CA ILE A 316 -0.03 8.12 14.39
C ILE A 316 1.47 8.07 14.09
N PHE A 317 2.15 9.21 14.09
CA PHE A 317 3.60 9.27 13.88
C PHE A 317 4.37 8.66 15.05
N ARG A 318 3.75 8.56 16.23
CA ARG A 318 4.32 8.05 17.48
C ARG A 318 4.08 6.55 17.71
N LEU A 319 3.49 5.86 16.74
CA LEU A 319 3.25 4.41 16.83
C LEU A 319 4.60 3.65 16.85
N PRO A 320 4.86 2.80 17.87
CA PRO A 320 6.21 2.30 18.16
C PRO A 320 6.75 1.31 17.13
N LEU A 321 5.86 0.64 16.38
CA LEU A 321 6.21 -0.38 15.39
C LEU A 321 6.01 0.10 13.95
N LEU A 322 5.61 1.36 13.74
CA LEU A 322 5.30 1.90 12.42
C LEU A 322 6.58 2.00 11.58
N ARG A 323 6.56 1.34 10.42
CA ARG A 323 7.65 1.31 9.45
C ARG A 323 7.30 2.03 8.17
N HIS A 324 6.07 1.88 7.68
CA HIS A 324 5.66 2.45 6.41
C HIS A 324 4.41 3.30 6.59
N LEU A 325 4.54 4.61 6.38
CA LEU A 325 3.43 5.55 6.37
C LEU A 325 3.37 6.27 5.01
N ARG A 326 2.42 5.86 4.17
CA ARG A 326 2.22 6.39 2.82
C ARG A 326 0.89 7.11 2.72
N LEU A 327 0.92 8.44 2.75
CA LEU A 327 -0.26 9.29 2.63
C LEU A 327 -0.17 10.21 1.40
N ASP A 328 0.65 9.85 0.42
CA ASP A 328 0.86 10.62 -0.80
C ASP A 328 -0.41 10.75 -1.65
N MET A 329 -0.52 11.81 -2.46
CA MET A 329 -1.68 12.09 -3.32
C MET A 329 -2.99 12.17 -2.51
N ASN A 330 -3.06 13.15 -1.61
CA ASN A 330 -4.23 13.48 -0.79
C ASN A 330 -4.40 15.02 -0.71
N SER A 331 -5.31 15.49 0.16
CA SER A 331 -5.51 16.92 0.45
C SER A 331 -5.19 17.26 1.92
N LEU A 332 -4.18 16.61 2.50
CA LEU A 332 -3.78 16.82 3.89
C LEU A 332 -3.12 18.19 4.10
N THR A 333 -3.30 18.72 5.31
CA THR A 333 -2.68 19.96 5.80
C THR A 333 -1.84 19.68 7.05
N TRP A 334 -1.05 20.65 7.49
CA TRP A 334 -0.57 20.65 8.87
C TRP A 334 -1.69 21.03 9.84
N GLU A 335 -1.49 20.76 11.13
CA GLU A 335 -2.38 21.30 12.17
C GLU A 335 -2.45 22.81 11.99
N SER A 336 -3.66 23.33 11.83
CA SER A 336 -3.89 24.77 11.80
C SER A 336 -3.36 25.35 13.11
N SER A 337 -2.25 26.10 13.06
CA SER A 337 -1.90 26.97 14.18
C SER A 337 -3.14 27.79 14.50
N PRO A 338 -3.61 27.83 15.77
CA PRO A 338 -4.72 28.70 16.12
C PRO A 338 -4.28 30.14 15.84
N THR A 339 -4.87 30.73 14.81
CA THR A 339 -4.77 32.14 14.48
C THR A 339 -5.44 32.95 15.60
N SER A 340 -4.71 33.25 16.67
CA SER A 340 -4.85 34.46 17.49
C SER A 340 -3.83 34.46 18.64
N TYR A 341 -2.60 34.87 18.34
CA TYR A 341 -1.79 35.57 19.33
C TYR A 341 -2.52 36.88 19.66
N VAL A 342 -3.44 36.85 20.64
CA VAL A 342 -3.85 38.07 21.32
C VAL A 342 -2.60 38.59 22.01
N ARG A 343 -2.12 39.76 21.58
CA ARG A 343 -1.07 40.54 22.21
C ARG A 343 -1.30 40.56 23.73
N ALA A 344 -0.55 39.75 24.48
CA ALA A 344 -0.28 40.05 25.87
C ALA A 344 0.66 41.26 25.88
N GLN A 345 0.14 42.43 26.28
CA GLN A 345 1.00 43.55 26.62
C GLN A 345 1.90 43.16 27.80
N PRO A 346 3.14 43.68 27.87
CA PRO A 346 4.04 43.35 28.95
C PRO A 346 3.58 44.09 30.21
N ILE A 347 2.99 43.37 31.17
CA ILE A 347 2.83 43.89 32.53
C ILE A 347 4.21 43.81 33.17
N ARG A 348 4.72 44.97 33.60
CA ARG A 348 5.97 45.12 34.35
C ARG A 348 5.96 44.20 35.58
N MET A 349 7.04 43.44 35.76
CA MET A 349 7.34 42.80 37.05
C MET A 349 7.61 43.90 38.08
N GLU A 350 6.70 44.07 39.03
CA GLU A 350 7.04 44.60 40.35
C GLU A 350 7.28 43.42 41.28
N THR A 351 8.52 43.36 41.77
CA THR A 351 9.00 42.47 42.84
C THR A 351 8.19 42.65 44.11
N ILE A 352 7.58 41.58 44.63
CA ILE A 352 7.18 41.51 46.04
C ILE A 352 7.64 40.18 46.65
N GLN A 353 8.33 40.35 47.77
CA GLN A 353 9.06 39.38 48.57
C GLN A 353 8.16 38.32 49.24
N LEU A 354 8.73 37.14 49.45
CA LEU A 354 8.22 36.08 50.32
C LEU A 354 8.25 36.52 51.79
N ALA A 355 7.13 36.34 52.51
CA ALA A 355 7.13 36.19 53.97
C ALA A 355 5.90 35.37 54.46
N SER A 356 6.22 34.20 55.02
CA SER A 356 5.60 33.43 56.13
C SER A 356 4.21 33.79 56.71
N GLY A 357 3.39 32.75 56.99
CA GLY A 357 2.51 32.75 58.18
C GLY A 357 1.19 31.94 58.14
N VAL A 358 1.24 30.67 58.57
CA VAL A 358 0.36 30.00 59.58
C VAL A 358 -1.20 30.12 59.52
N ASN A 359 -1.84 29.00 59.11
CA ASN A 359 -2.93 28.21 59.77
C ASN A 359 -4.43 28.70 59.78
N PRO A 360 -5.43 27.90 60.23
CA PRO A 360 -6.49 27.31 59.37
C PRO A 360 -7.95 27.52 59.91
N ASP A 361 -8.91 26.80 59.30
CA ASP A 361 -10.31 26.50 59.73
C ASP A 361 -11.41 27.58 59.63
N SER A 362 -12.47 27.30 58.83
CA SER A 362 -13.80 26.85 59.30
C SER A 362 -14.93 26.96 58.24
N ASP A 363 -15.56 25.81 57.98
CA ASP A 363 -17.00 25.52 57.85
C ASP A 363 -18.01 26.28 56.93
N ARG A 364 -18.65 25.43 56.09
CA ARG A 364 -20.10 25.22 55.84
C ARG A 364 -20.89 25.96 54.74
N GLU A 365 -21.49 25.09 53.89
CA GLU A 365 -22.79 25.17 53.17
C GLU A 365 -22.87 26.18 51.99
N SER A 366 -23.42 25.90 50.81
CA SER A 366 -24.43 24.94 50.33
C SER A 366 -24.31 24.82 48.79
N GLY A 367 -24.86 23.74 48.22
CA GLY A 367 -24.64 23.34 46.85
C GLY A 367 -25.36 24.15 45.77
N THR A 368 -24.76 24.19 44.58
CA THR A 368 -25.45 24.09 43.29
C THR A 368 -24.46 23.56 42.23
N THR A 369 -24.96 22.62 41.45
CA THR A 369 -24.29 21.82 40.43
C THR A 369 -23.91 22.64 39.20
N ILE A 370 -22.62 22.82 38.95
CA ILE A 370 -22.03 23.02 37.62
C ILE A 370 -20.73 22.22 37.58
N CYS A 371 -20.74 21.05 36.95
CA CYS A 371 -19.53 20.27 36.69
C CYS A 371 -18.68 20.98 35.63
N SER A 372 -17.84 21.91 36.06
CA SER A 372 -16.63 22.30 35.35
C SER A 372 -15.63 21.13 35.45
N SER A 373 -15.28 20.56 34.32
CA SER A 373 -14.28 19.49 34.19
C SER A 373 -12.95 19.95 34.78
N SER A 374 -12.62 19.36 35.92
CA SER A 374 -11.28 19.30 36.50
C SER A 374 -10.31 18.80 35.43
N ALA A 375 -9.40 19.68 35.03
CA ALA A 375 -8.18 19.30 34.34
C ALA A 375 -7.43 18.25 35.18
N PRO A 376 -7.01 17.11 34.62
CA PRO A 376 -5.86 16.42 35.15
C PRO A 376 -4.63 17.20 34.70
N ARG A 377 -4.15 18.09 35.57
CA ARG A 377 -2.72 18.39 35.61
C ARG A 377 -2.04 17.09 36.02
N ASP A 378 -1.47 16.40 35.03
CA ASP A 378 -0.29 15.53 35.13
C ASP A 378 -0.09 14.83 33.78
N LEU A 379 0.40 15.59 32.80
CA LEU A 379 1.01 15.08 31.55
C LEU A 379 1.78 16.18 30.80
N GLN A 380 2.31 17.16 31.53
CA GLN A 380 3.34 18.05 31.03
C GLN A 380 4.63 17.74 31.79
N SER A 381 5.72 17.58 31.04
CA SER A 381 7.11 17.37 31.46
C SER A 381 7.51 15.97 31.97
N ALA A 382 7.38 14.94 31.15
CA ALA A 382 8.35 13.82 31.08
C ALA A 382 8.03 12.93 29.85
N ASN A 383 9.03 12.64 29.01
CA ASN A 383 8.98 11.83 27.77
C ASN A 383 8.27 12.43 26.54
N ILE A 384 8.90 13.44 25.95
CA ILE A 384 8.74 13.81 24.52
C ILE A 384 9.59 12.85 23.66
N ALA A 385 9.38 11.54 23.82
CA ALA A 385 10.08 10.50 23.07
C ALA A 385 9.21 9.24 22.99
N SER A 386 8.30 9.21 22.03
CA SER A 386 7.62 7.97 21.63
C SER A 386 7.78 7.76 20.14
N ASN A 387 9.02 7.45 19.76
CA ASN A 387 9.47 6.48 18.75
C ASN A 387 10.78 5.81 19.25
N GLN A 388 10.92 5.72 20.57
CA GLN A 388 12.02 5.02 21.23
C GLN A 388 11.44 3.75 21.83
N LEU A 389 11.86 2.59 21.31
CA LEU A 389 12.11 1.45 22.18
C LEU A 389 13.16 1.94 23.19
N ASN A 390 12.70 2.45 24.34
CA ASN A 390 13.56 2.57 25.51
C ASN A 390 14.04 1.15 25.83
N GLY A 391 15.35 1.01 25.99
CA GLY A 391 16.07 -0.25 25.90
C GLY A 391 15.38 -1.44 26.58
N GLU A 392 15.08 -2.44 25.78
CA GLU A 392 15.48 -3.84 26.01
C GLU A 392 15.34 -4.55 24.66
N SER A 393 16.47 -4.73 23.99
CA SER A 393 16.56 -5.67 22.88
C SER A 393 16.48 -7.07 23.51
N PHE A 394 15.40 -7.82 23.26
CA PHE A 394 15.35 -9.23 23.66
C PHE A 394 16.21 -10.14 22.78
N ASP A 395 16.89 -9.59 21.78
CA ASP A 395 18.08 -10.20 21.20
C ASP A 395 19.06 -9.08 20.81
N GLY A 396 20.35 -9.29 21.00
CA GLY A 396 21.42 -8.31 20.75
C GLY A 396 21.65 -7.92 19.28
N THR A 397 20.64 -7.98 18.40
CA THR A 397 20.68 -7.40 17.06
C THR A 397 20.04 -6.01 17.08
N THR A 398 20.88 -5.00 17.29
CA THR A 398 20.50 -3.59 17.33
C THR A 398 20.14 -3.06 15.94
N ASP A 399 18.92 -3.30 15.48
CA ASP A 399 18.34 -2.55 14.36
C ASP A 399 16.99 -1.95 14.79
N ARG A 400 16.98 -0.65 15.09
CA ARG A 400 15.73 0.08 15.34
C ARG A 400 14.91 0.04 14.04
N PRO A 401 13.60 -0.23 14.09
CA PRO A 401 12.80 -0.35 12.87
C PRO A 401 12.78 0.97 12.12
N ALA A 402 13.26 0.95 10.88
CA ALA A 402 13.29 2.11 10.01
C ALA A 402 11.89 2.60 9.65
N LEU A 403 11.69 3.93 9.68
CA LEU A 403 10.47 4.60 9.29
C LEU A 403 10.62 5.27 7.91
N PHE A 404 9.69 4.94 7.02
CA PHE A 404 9.51 5.48 5.68
C PHE A 404 8.23 6.32 5.66
N LEU A 405 8.40 7.65 5.53
CA LEU A 405 7.30 8.61 5.55
C LEU A 405 7.16 9.30 4.19
N ASP A 406 6.02 9.10 3.54
CA ASP A 406 5.66 9.80 2.31
C ASP A 406 4.36 10.57 2.48
N LEU A 407 4.45 11.90 2.43
CA LEU A 407 3.33 12.83 2.43
C LEU A 407 3.30 13.67 1.15
N SER A 408 3.97 13.23 0.07
CA SER A 408 4.04 14.00 -1.18
C SER A 408 2.68 14.20 -1.84
N HIS A 409 2.59 15.17 -2.76
CA HIS A 409 1.34 15.48 -3.48
C HIS A 409 0.17 15.75 -2.52
N ASN A 410 0.39 16.66 -1.57
CA ASN A 410 -0.61 17.13 -0.61
C ASN A 410 -0.68 18.67 -0.62
N VAL A 411 -1.53 19.26 0.22
CA VAL A 411 -1.69 20.71 0.35
C VAL A 411 -0.93 21.27 1.57
N LEU A 412 0.09 20.55 2.03
CA LEU A 412 0.94 20.93 3.16
C LEU A 412 1.56 22.31 2.89
N SER A 413 1.41 23.25 3.83
CA SER A 413 1.85 24.63 3.65
C SER A 413 2.45 25.21 4.92
N GLY A 414 3.33 26.20 4.80
CA GLY A 414 4.11 26.70 5.94
C GLY A 414 5.39 25.87 6.13
N VAL A 415 5.95 25.93 7.35
CA VAL A 415 7.23 25.29 7.69
C VAL A 415 7.01 23.82 8.06
N ILE A 416 8.01 22.98 7.81
CA ILE A 416 8.01 21.57 8.26
C ILE A 416 7.90 21.55 9.80
N PRO A 417 6.87 20.88 10.39
CA PRO A 417 6.68 20.85 11.83
C PRO A 417 7.86 20.24 12.59
N HIS A 418 8.14 20.78 13.78
CA HIS A 418 9.25 20.34 14.62
C HIS A 418 9.15 18.86 15.03
N PHE A 419 7.95 18.32 15.24
CA PHE A 419 7.82 16.90 15.63
C PHE A 419 8.38 15.95 14.56
N ILE A 420 8.33 16.29 13.26
CA ILE A 420 8.94 15.46 12.20
C ILE A 420 10.45 15.37 12.42
N THR A 421 11.07 16.46 12.88
CA THR A 421 12.51 16.50 13.19
C THR A 421 12.88 15.69 14.44
N THR A 422 11.90 15.31 15.27
CA THR A 422 12.12 14.48 16.47
C THR A 422 12.05 12.97 16.21
N LEU A 423 11.71 12.55 14.98
CA LEU A 423 11.57 11.14 14.62
C LEU A 423 12.94 10.48 14.43
N THR A 424 13.48 9.85 15.48
CA THR A 424 14.86 9.29 15.47
C THR A 424 15.06 8.08 14.56
N ASN A 425 13.99 7.35 14.22
CA ASN A 425 14.07 6.15 13.37
C ASN A 425 13.72 6.45 11.90
N LEU A 426 13.52 7.73 11.54
CA LEU A 426 13.18 8.15 10.19
C LEU A 426 14.35 7.89 9.24
N GLN A 427 14.14 7.02 8.26
CA GLN A 427 15.12 6.67 7.22
C GLN A 427 14.81 7.37 5.90
N GLU A 428 13.53 7.55 5.58
CA GLU A 428 13.09 8.22 4.36
C GLU A 428 12.00 9.23 4.68
N LEU A 429 12.18 10.46 4.19
CA LEU A 429 11.20 11.55 4.26
C LEU A 429 10.95 12.11 2.87
N THR A 430 9.71 11.95 2.40
CA THR A 430 9.24 12.52 1.14
C THR A 430 8.09 13.50 1.40
N LEU A 431 8.32 14.79 1.14
CA LEU A 431 7.32 15.87 1.21
C LEU A 431 7.23 16.66 -0.11
N SER A 432 7.62 16.03 -1.22
CA SER A 432 7.60 16.65 -2.55
C SER A 432 6.20 17.07 -2.98
N GLU A 433 6.10 18.01 -3.92
CA GLU A 433 4.82 18.38 -4.56
C GLU A 433 3.81 18.90 -3.53
N SER A 434 4.23 19.91 -2.77
CA SER A 434 3.46 20.54 -1.70
C SER A 434 3.63 22.07 -1.75
N LYS A 435 3.04 22.79 -0.79
CA LYS A 435 3.12 24.26 -0.68
C LYS A 435 4.03 24.70 0.47
N LEU A 436 5.02 23.88 0.83
CA LEU A 436 5.93 24.16 1.94
C LEU A 436 6.74 25.44 1.66
N LYS A 437 6.96 26.22 2.70
CA LYS A 437 7.62 27.53 2.68
C LYS A 437 8.56 27.67 3.86
N GLY A 438 9.41 28.69 3.78
CA GLY A 438 10.41 28.97 4.81
C GLY A 438 11.69 28.19 4.55
N PRO A 439 12.68 28.38 5.42
CA PRO A 439 13.94 27.67 5.28
C PRO A 439 13.79 26.20 5.63
N LEU A 440 14.74 25.40 5.15
CA LEU A 440 14.98 24.12 5.79
C LEU A 440 15.33 24.39 7.27
N PRO A 441 14.85 23.59 8.24
CA PRO A 441 15.03 23.91 9.66
C PRO A 441 16.51 23.93 10.13
N THR A 442 17.46 23.74 9.21
CA THR A 442 18.91 23.90 9.33
C THR A 442 19.34 25.37 9.37
N GLU A 443 18.47 26.31 8.99
CA GLU A 443 18.75 27.76 9.02
C GLU A 443 18.33 28.47 10.31
N ILE A 444 17.82 27.72 11.30
CA ILE A 444 17.54 28.20 12.68
C ILE A 444 18.85 28.39 13.48
N GLY A 445 19.91 28.83 12.79
CA GLY A 445 21.16 29.30 13.39
C GLY A 445 21.53 30.72 12.95
N SER A 446 20.76 31.37 12.07
CA SER A 446 21.16 32.67 11.52
C SER A 446 20.39 33.88 12.04
N HIS A 447 19.31 33.71 12.83
CA HIS A 447 18.52 34.84 13.32
C HIS A 447 17.98 34.65 14.75
N ASN A 448 18.89 34.58 15.73
CA ASN A 448 18.59 35.06 17.08
C ASN A 448 19.86 35.62 17.72
N GLN A 449 19.80 36.88 18.13
CA GLN A 449 20.82 37.58 18.92
C GLN A 449 20.90 37.02 20.35
N LEU A 450 21.34 35.77 20.54
CA LEU A 450 21.68 35.26 21.86
C LEU A 450 22.98 34.46 21.77
N SER A 451 24.03 35.05 22.32
CA SER A 451 25.22 34.35 22.78
C SER A 451 24.83 33.20 23.69
N GLY A 452 25.17 31.96 23.32
CA GLY A 452 25.04 30.78 24.17
C GLY A 452 24.13 29.71 23.56
N GLU A 453 24.77 28.68 23.01
CA GLU A 453 24.25 27.35 22.66
C GLU A 453 23.04 27.27 21.69
N ILE A 454 23.33 26.89 20.45
CA ILE A 454 22.35 26.45 19.45
C ILE A 454 21.90 25.03 19.83
N PRO A 455 20.60 24.76 20.11
CA PRO A 455 20.15 23.40 20.38
C PRO A 455 20.23 22.54 19.10
N PRO A 456 20.79 21.33 19.16
CA PRO A 456 20.92 20.42 18.03
C PRO A 456 19.56 19.78 17.69
N ILE A 457 18.78 20.44 16.83
CA ILE A 457 17.41 20.00 16.49
C ILE A 457 17.34 19.09 15.25
N PHE A 458 18.40 19.02 14.44
CA PHE A 458 18.55 17.99 13.41
C PHE A 458 19.44 16.85 13.92
N MET A 459 18.90 16.03 14.81
CA MET A 459 19.39 14.66 15.02
C MET A 459 18.46 13.69 14.30
N LEU A 460 18.26 13.90 12.99
CA LEU A 460 17.71 12.85 12.13
C LEU A 460 18.83 11.84 11.89
N SER A 461 19.19 11.11 12.95
CA SER A 461 20.41 10.31 12.98
C SER A 461 20.41 9.24 11.91
N ASN A 462 19.24 8.77 11.47
CA ASN A 462 19.12 7.64 10.55
C ASN A 462 18.62 8.01 9.15
N LEU A 463 18.45 9.29 8.84
CA LEU A 463 17.88 9.70 7.55
C LEU A 463 18.87 9.40 6.42
N SER A 464 18.44 8.58 5.47
CA SER A 464 19.18 8.18 4.29
C SER A 464 18.67 8.90 3.03
N THR A 465 17.38 9.22 3.00
CA THR A 465 16.71 9.77 1.82
C THR A 465 15.84 10.96 2.20
N LEU A 466 16.09 12.11 1.58
CA LEU A 466 15.29 13.33 1.74
C LEU A 466 14.82 13.82 0.37
N ARG A 467 13.49 13.88 0.19
CA ARG A 467 12.86 14.41 -1.03
C ARG A 467 11.90 15.54 -0.70
N LEU A 468 12.22 16.74 -1.17
CA LEU A 468 11.43 17.97 -0.98
C LEU A 468 11.22 18.72 -2.31
N ASN A 469 11.26 18.00 -3.43
CA ASN A 469 11.11 18.55 -4.77
C ASN A 469 9.78 19.31 -4.92
N ASN A 470 9.72 20.30 -5.83
CA ASN A 470 8.48 21.00 -6.16
C ASN A 470 7.80 21.62 -4.93
N ASN A 471 8.51 22.51 -4.25
CA ASN A 471 8.02 23.28 -3.10
C ASN A 471 8.41 24.77 -3.23
N ASN A 472 8.11 25.59 -2.22
CA ASN A 472 8.49 27.00 -2.17
C ASN A 472 9.54 27.26 -1.08
N LEU A 473 10.48 26.33 -0.89
CA LEU A 473 11.53 26.46 0.11
C LEU A 473 12.49 27.58 -0.30
N VAL A 474 12.90 28.39 0.67
CA VAL A 474 13.81 29.53 0.50
C VAL A 474 15.02 29.34 1.42
N GLY A 475 16.02 30.22 1.29
CA GLY A 475 17.17 30.22 2.20
C GLY A 475 18.42 29.58 1.61
N ARG A 476 19.35 29.13 2.46
CA ARG A 476 20.65 28.57 2.09
C ARG A 476 20.85 27.18 2.68
N LEU A 477 21.44 26.28 1.91
CA LEU A 477 21.91 25.01 2.46
C LEU A 477 23.07 25.24 3.44
N HIS A 478 22.99 24.53 4.57
CA HIS A 478 24.02 24.58 5.59
C HIS A 478 25.33 24.02 5.04
N GLN A 479 26.43 24.74 5.27
CA GLN A 479 27.72 24.45 4.62
C GLN A 479 28.33 23.10 5.03
N ASN A 480 27.94 22.56 6.19
CA ASN A 480 28.34 21.24 6.65
C ASN A 480 27.10 20.34 6.78
N LEU A 481 26.80 19.52 5.78
CA LEU A 481 25.63 18.63 5.80
C LEU A 481 25.72 17.54 6.88
N ASN A 482 26.94 17.14 7.27
CA ASN A 482 27.15 16.11 8.30
C ASN A 482 26.63 16.49 9.69
N ILE A 483 26.54 17.80 9.98
CA ILE A 483 25.97 18.27 11.24
C ILE A 483 24.47 17.95 11.31
N ILE A 484 23.82 17.92 10.15
CA ILE A 484 22.38 17.72 10.00
C ILE A 484 22.06 16.23 9.77
N PHE A 485 22.95 15.55 9.05
CA PHE A 485 22.80 14.15 8.66
C PHE A 485 24.06 13.36 9.09
N PRO A 486 24.23 13.09 10.40
CA PRO A 486 25.48 12.57 10.95
C PRO A 486 25.82 11.13 10.53
N ARG A 487 24.85 10.33 10.08
CA ARG A 487 25.10 9.00 9.50
C ARG A 487 25.23 9.00 7.98
N GLY A 488 25.19 10.17 7.35
CA GLY A 488 25.31 10.35 5.91
C GLY A 488 24.02 10.14 5.14
N LEU A 489 23.74 11.03 4.19
CA LEU A 489 22.65 10.87 3.21
C LEU A 489 23.12 10.04 2.02
N ARG A 490 22.20 9.24 1.47
CA ARG A 490 22.33 8.58 0.16
C ARG A 490 21.64 9.38 -0.94
N SER A 491 20.47 9.94 -0.66
CA SER A 491 19.73 10.73 -1.64
C SER A 491 19.26 12.06 -1.05
N LEU A 492 19.58 13.15 -1.75
CA LEU A 492 19.11 14.50 -1.48
C LEU A 492 18.49 15.09 -2.74
N GLU A 493 17.16 15.25 -2.72
CA GLU A 493 16.39 15.79 -3.83
C GLU A 493 15.63 17.05 -3.37
N LEU A 494 16.06 18.21 -3.85
CA LEU A 494 15.52 19.54 -3.53
C LEU A 494 15.16 20.35 -4.79
N SER A 495 14.97 19.66 -5.92
CA SER A 495 14.70 20.27 -7.22
C SER A 495 13.44 21.16 -7.20
N HIS A 496 13.40 22.17 -8.06
CA HIS A 496 12.25 23.08 -8.20
C HIS A 496 11.85 23.74 -6.86
N ASN A 497 12.76 24.55 -6.32
CA ASN A 497 12.56 25.37 -5.12
C ASN A 497 13.12 26.79 -5.33
N GLN A 498 13.25 27.58 -4.27
CA GLN A 498 13.82 28.93 -4.29
C GLN A 498 15.08 29.03 -3.41
N LEU A 499 15.78 27.92 -3.20
CA LEU A 499 17.01 27.85 -2.41
C LEU A 499 18.13 28.63 -3.10
N SER A 500 19.01 29.24 -2.31
CA SER A 500 20.00 30.21 -2.77
C SER A 500 21.34 30.07 -2.05
N GLY A 501 22.34 30.85 -2.48
CA GLY A 501 23.68 30.83 -1.91
C GLY A 501 24.56 29.70 -2.47
N PRO A 502 25.75 29.49 -1.90
CA PRO A 502 26.69 28.48 -2.38
C PRO A 502 26.26 27.06 -2.02
N LEU A 503 26.63 26.11 -2.88
CA LEU A 503 26.53 24.67 -2.58
C LEU A 503 27.33 24.35 -1.30
N PRO A 504 26.85 23.43 -0.45
CA PRO A 504 27.54 23.05 0.77
C PRO A 504 28.82 22.27 0.48
N LYS A 505 29.70 22.17 1.46
CA LYS A 505 30.83 21.25 1.39
C LYS A 505 30.32 19.82 1.58
N PHE A 506 30.69 18.95 0.67
CA PHE A 506 30.34 17.53 0.72
C PHE A 506 31.39 16.67 1.45
N ASP A 507 32.19 17.28 2.33
CA ASP A 507 33.40 16.71 2.96
C ASP A 507 33.19 15.37 3.70
N ALA A 508 31.96 15.00 4.10
CA ALA A 508 31.67 13.62 4.55
C ALA A 508 30.36 13.02 4.02
N CYS A 509 29.90 13.49 2.86
CA CYS A 509 28.81 12.84 2.12
C CYS A 509 29.36 11.65 1.30
N GLU A 510 30.20 10.79 1.90
CA GLU A 510 30.84 9.67 1.19
C GLU A 510 29.83 8.66 0.63
N HIS A 511 28.63 8.62 1.21
CA HIS A 511 27.57 7.68 0.85
C HIS A 511 26.55 8.24 -0.14
N ILE A 512 26.71 9.49 -0.62
CA ILE A 512 25.72 10.10 -1.50
C ILE A 512 25.75 9.46 -2.89
N GLU A 513 24.59 8.99 -3.32
CA GLU A 513 24.34 8.30 -4.59
C GLU A 513 23.53 9.22 -5.53
N THR A 514 22.60 10.00 -5.00
CA THR A 514 21.73 10.91 -5.77
C THR A 514 21.74 12.32 -5.17
N LEU A 515 22.04 13.32 -6.00
CA LEU A 515 22.00 14.72 -5.62
C LEU A 515 21.30 15.55 -6.71
N HIS A 516 20.05 15.93 -6.47
CA HIS A 516 19.26 16.74 -7.39
C HIS A 516 18.90 18.08 -6.73
N LEU A 517 19.47 19.17 -7.26
CA LEU A 517 19.32 20.54 -6.77
C LEU A 517 18.90 21.50 -7.90
N ASP A 518 18.41 20.97 -9.02
CA ASP A 518 18.07 21.74 -10.20
C ASP A 518 16.89 22.69 -9.98
N HIS A 519 16.72 23.67 -10.88
CA HIS A 519 15.67 24.68 -10.81
C HIS A 519 15.61 25.39 -9.44
N ASN A 520 16.75 25.97 -9.04
CA ASN A 520 16.91 26.76 -7.82
C ASN A 520 17.68 28.06 -8.11
N ARG A 521 18.18 28.75 -7.08
CA ARG A 521 19.00 29.98 -7.18
C ARG A 521 20.39 29.77 -6.57
N PHE A 522 20.93 28.54 -6.59
CA PHE A 522 22.28 28.28 -6.10
C PHE A 522 23.31 29.04 -6.93
N SER A 523 24.35 29.56 -6.28
CA SER A 523 25.34 30.46 -6.88
C SER A 523 26.75 30.10 -6.42
N GLY A 524 27.78 30.70 -7.02
CA GLY A 524 29.17 30.37 -6.69
C GLY A 524 29.66 29.11 -7.40
N HIS A 525 30.74 28.53 -6.88
CA HIS A 525 31.51 27.51 -7.60
C HIS A 525 31.10 26.10 -7.20
N LEU A 526 31.35 25.14 -8.10
CA LEU A 526 31.29 23.73 -7.75
C LEU A 526 32.38 23.39 -6.70
N PRO A 527 32.05 22.56 -5.70
CA PRO A 527 33.04 22.04 -4.76
C PRO A 527 34.13 21.23 -5.48
N THR A 528 35.35 21.19 -4.92
CA THR A 528 36.50 20.44 -5.48
C THR A 528 36.62 19.01 -4.94
N GLN A 529 35.71 18.62 -4.05
CA GLN A 529 35.66 17.35 -3.32
C GLN A 529 35.35 16.16 -4.23
N ASP A 530 35.78 14.97 -3.81
CA ASP A 530 35.55 13.71 -4.52
C ASP A 530 34.24 13.04 -4.06
N LEU A 531 33.34 12.76 -5.01
CA LEU A 531 32.04 12.11 -4.78
C LEU A 531 31.98 10.73 -5.45
N LYS A 532 32.75 9.79 -4.91
CA LYS A 532 33.02 8.46 -5.50
C LYS A 532 31.79 7.60 -5.76
N ASN A 533 30.75 7.75 -4.94
CA ASN A 533 29.55 6.93 -4.98
C ASN A 533 28.39 7.55 -5.77
N LEU A 534 28.57 8.76 -6.31
CA LEU A 534 27.51 9.47 -6.98
C LEU A 534 27.12 8.79 -8.30
N GLU A 535 25.85 8.43 -8.41
CA GLU A 535 25.23 7.79 -9.58
C GLU A 535 24.43 8.81 -10.42
N SER A 536 23.86 9.82 -9.77
CA SER A 536 23.08 10.87 -10.44
C SER A 536 23.31 12.24 -9.82
N LEU A 537 23.72 13.20 -10.65
CA LEU A 537 23.92 14.60 -10.30
C LEU A 537 23.12 15.49 -11.25
N ASN A 538 22.18 16.27 -10.69
CA ASN A 538 21.46 17.28 -11.44
C ASN A 538 21.55 18.63 -10.72
N LEU A 539 22.25 19.58 -11.34
CA LEU A 539 22.42 20.96 -10.86
C LEU A 539 21.90 21.97 -11.88
N SER A 540 21.12 21.55 -12.87
CA SER A 540 20.69 22.41 -13.97
C SER A 540 19.80 23.56 -13.51
N HIS A 541 19.68 24.59 -14.34
CA HIS A 541 18.84 25.76 -14.06
C HIS A 541 19.16 26.41 -12.69
N ASN A 542 20.41 26.80 -12.51
CA ASN A 542 20.91 27.53 -11.33
C ASN A 542 21.78 28.73 -11.77
N GLN A 543 22.46 29.37 -10.82
CA GLN A 543 23.36 30.51 -11.03
C GLN A 543 24.83 30.13 -10.70
N LEU A 544 25.18 28.85 -10.82
CA LEU A 544 26.52 28.35 -10.52
C LEU A 544 27.51 28.82 -11.58
N SER A 545 28.72 29.20 -11.16
CA SER A 545 29.71 29.85 -12.02
C SER A 545 31.13 29.32 -11.81
N GLY A 546 32.04 29.77 -12.67
CA GLY A 546 33.45 29.39 -12.65
C GLY A 546 33.75 28.07 -13.38
N PRO A 547 34.98 27.57 -13.29
CA PRO A 547 35.41 26.38 -14.02
C PRO A 547 34.88 25.08 -13.43
N LEU A 548 34.72 24.07 -14.28
CA LEU A 548 34.42 22.70 -13.88
C LEU A 548 35.66 22.09 -13.19
N PRO A 549 35.61 21.71 -11.89
CA PRO A 549 36.78 21.24 -11.17
C PRO A 549 37.19 19.81 -11.56
N ALA A 550 38.36 19.68 -12.19
CA ALA A 550 38.90 18.40 -12.67
C ALA A 550 38.97 17.30 -11.59
N SER A 551 39.26 17.68 -10.34
CA SER A 551 39.37 16.77 -9.19
C SER A 551 38.05 16.12 -8.79
N MET A 552 36.93 16.85 -8.90
CA MET A 552 35.61 16.32 -8.56
C MET A 552 35.18 15.26 -9.57
N PHE A 553 35.29 15.57 -10.87
CA PHE A 553 34.84 14.67 -11.94
C PHE A 553 35.71 13.43 -12.09
N GLY A 554 37.03 13.53 -11.91
CA GLY A 554 37.92 12.35 -11.99
C GLY A 554 37.62 11.29 -10.91
N GLY A 555 36.96 11.66 -9.82
CA GLY A 555 36.61 10.75 -8.73
C GLY A 555 35.25 10.03 -8.89
N MET A 556 34.35 10.55 -9.72
CA MET A 556 32.96 10.08 -9.87
C MET A 556 32.86 8.79 -10.71
N LYS A 557 33.30 7.65 -10.19
CA LYS A 557 33.41 6.40 -10.97
C LYS A 557 32.08 5.71 -11.30
N ARG A 558 31.00 6.04 -10.57
CA ARG A 558 29.69 5.38 -10.70
C ARG A 558 28.63 6.23 -11.40
N ILE A 559 29.01 7.41 -11.89
CA ILE A 559 28.06 8.37 -12.46
C ILE A 559 27.39 7.80 -13.71
N ALA A 560 26.06 7.84 -13.71
CA ALA A 560 25.20 7.45 -14.82
C ALA A 560 24.43 8.65 -15.39
N MET A 561 24.20 9.71 -14.61
CA MET A 561 23.50 10.92 -15.08
C MET A 561 24.20 12.17 -14.55
N LEU A 562 24.61 13.05 -15.47
CA LEU A 562 25.18 14.35 -15.14
C LEU A 562 24.50 15.47 -15.95
N ASP A 563 23.76 16.33 -15.27
CA ASP A 563 23.15 17.51 -15.86
C ASP A 563 23.60 18.78 -15.11
N LEU A 564 24.37 19.61 -15.81
CA LEU A 564 24.87 20.92 -15.36
C LEU A 564 24.35 22.05 -16.24
N SER A 565 23.33 21.79 -17.05
CA SER A 565 22.84 22.72 -18.07
C SER A 565 22.24 23.99 -17.48
N SER A 566 22.14 25.05 -18.28
CA SER A 566 21.51 26.32 -17.88
C SER A 566 22.10 26.90 -16.59
N ASN A 567 23.42 27.10 -16.57
CA ASN A 567 24.19 27.71 -15.49
C ASN A 567 25.15 28.78 -16.07
N GLN A 568 26.10 29.27 -15.27
CA GLN A 568 27.10 30.26 -15.65
C GLN A 568 28.53 29.66 -15.65
N PHE A 569 28.67 28.34 -15.85
CA PHE A 569 29.98 27.69 -15.88
C PHE A 569 30.83 28.20 -17.05
N SER A 570 32.11 28.43 -16.81
CA SER A 570 33.04 29.05 -17.77
C SER A 570 34.36 28.29 -17.89
N GLY A 571 35.15 28.57 -18.92
CA GLY A 571 36.43 27.88 -19.16
C GLY A 571 36.26 26.54 -19.87
N LEU A 572 37.31 25.71 -19.85
CA LEU A 572 37.35 24.47 -20.62
C LEU A 572 36.66 23.32 -19.88
N VAL A 573 36.09 22.38 -20.65
CA VAL A 573 35.66 21.07 -20.12
C VAL A 573 36.90 20.24 -19.79
N PRO A 574 37.11 19.82 -18.54
CA PRO A 574 38.29 19.03 -18.15
C PRO A 574 38.41 17.74 -18.95
N GLU A 575 39.62 17.37 -19.35
CA GLU A 575 39.91 16.04 -19.92
C GLU A 575 39.60 14.90 -18.93
N SER A 576 39.58 15.22 -17.63
CA SER A 576 39.19 14.31 -16.54
C SER A 576 37.68 14.12 -16.38
N LEU A 577 36.82 14.67 -17.26
CA LEU A 577 35.49 14.07 -17.49
C LEU A 577 35.71 12.71 -18.16
N GLU A 578 36.12 11.74 -17.35
CA GLU A 578 36.75 10.51 -17.81
C GLU A 578 35.81 9.65 -18.66
N CYS A 579 36.42 8.99 -19.62
CA CYS A 579 35.77 8.15 -20.62
C CYS A 579 35.34 6.78 -20.07
N HIS A 580 35.55 6.53 -18.78
CA HIS A 580 35.21 5.29 -18.09
C HIS A 580 33.77 5.27 -17.55
N TRP A 581 33.06 6.41 -17.61
CA TRP A 581 31.67 6.46 -17.19
C TRP A 581 30.75 5.69 -18.12
N GLU A 582 29.77 5.01 -17.52
CA GLU A 582 28.62 4.41 -18.22
C GLU A 582 27.43 5.39 -18.17
N LEU A 583 27.61 6.58 -18.76
CA LEU A 583 26.60 7.64 -18.74
C LEU A 583 25.38 7.29 -19.59
N ASN A 584 24.20 7.51 -19.00
CA ASN A 584 22.90 7.56 -19.66
C ASN A 584 22.55 8.97 -20.14
N LEU A 585 23.08 10.02 -19.53
CA LEU A 585 22.82 11.43 -19.87
C LEU A 585 24.03 12.29 -19.51
N LEU A 586 24.44 13.16 -20.44
CA LEU A 586 25.35 14.28 -20.19
C LEU A 586 24.80 15.55 -20.82
N ASP A 587 24.40 16.51 -19.99
CA ASP A 587 23.94 17.82 -20.44
C ASP A 587 24.77 18.94 -19.81
N LEU A 588 25.47 19.69 -20.66
CA LEU A 588 26.28 20.86 -20.28
C LEU A 588 25.81 22.12 -21.02
N SER A 589 24.69 22.05 -21.75
CA SER A 589 24.18 23.13 -22.60
C SER A 589 23.80 24.38 -21.80
N GLY A 590 23.68 25.54 -22.45
CA GLY A 590 23.28 26.77 -21.76
C GLY A 590 24.29 27.28 -20.71
N ASN A 591 25.60 27.08 -20.94
CA ASN A 591 26.69 27.60 -20.12
C ASN A 591 27.62 28.55 -20.93
N HIS A 592 28.68 29.05 -20.30
CA HIS A 592 29.76 29.85 -20.90
C HIS A 592 31.04 29.02 -21.12
N LEU A 593 30.90 27.71 -21.33
CA LEU A 593 32.05 26.83 -21.51
C LEU A 593 32.67 27.01 -22.91
N GLU A 594 33.99 26.95 -22.95
CA GLU A 594 34.81 27.21 -24.13
C GLU A 594 35.55 25.94 -24.57
N GLY A 595 36.10 25.97 -25.78
CA GLY A 595 36.89 24.87 -26.34
C GLY A 595 36.05 23.73 -26.94
N ASN A 596 36.71 22.62 -27.23
CA ASN A 596 36.07 21.41 -27.74
C ASN A 596 35.82 20.44 -26.59
N LEU A 597 34.80 19.58 -26.73
CA LEU A 597 34.64 18.43 -25.84
C LEU A 597 35.87 17.49 -25.94
N PRO A 598 36.26 16.83 -24.83
CA PRO A 598 37.32 15.84 -24.84
C PRO A 598 37.11 14.75 -25.90
N ASP A 599 38.19 14.26 -26.50
CA ASP A 599 38.14 13.38 -27.67
C ASP A 599 37.41 12.06 -27.44
N CYS A 600 37.28 11.61 -26.19
CA CYS A 600 36.55 10.39 -25.89
C CYS A 600 35.03 10.50 -25.91
N PHE A 601 34.48 11.71 -25.97
CA PHE A 601 33.08 11.95 -26.34
C PHE A 601 32.90 12.09 -27.85
N ARG A 602 34.00 12.32 -28.60
CA ARG A 602 34.01 12.52 -30.07
C ARG A 602 34.29 11.23 -30.85
N THR A 603 35.08 10.33 -30.28
CA THR A 603 35.54 9.08 -30.91
C THR A 603 34.75 7.91 -30.33
N GLY A 604 33.57 7.62 -30.89
CA GLY A 604 32.67 6.58 -30.39
C GLY A 604 33.32 5.19 -30.34
N SER A 605 33.74 4.73 -29.16
CA SER A 605 34.13 3.34 -28.95
C SER A 605 32.88 2.47 -28.85
N GLY A 606 32.39 1.97 -29.99
CA GLY A 606 31.68 0.70 -30.23
C GLY A 606 30.45 0.25 -29.41
N LYS A 607 30.13 0.86 -28.27
CA LYS A 607 28.94 0.60 -27.43
C LYS A 607 28.24 1.89 -26.95
N LYS A 608 28.81 3.08 -27.24
CA LYS A 608 28.39 4.38 -26.69
C LYS A 608 27.43 5.20 -27.57
N SER A 609 26.78 4.60 -28.58
CA SER A 609 26.01 5.35 -29.60
C SER A 609 24.57 5.73 -29.21
N MET A 610 24.19 5.77 -27.92
CA MET A 610 22.85 6.23 -27.50
C MET A 610 22.87 7.10 -26.24
N ILE A 611 23.91 7.91 -26.05
CA ILE A 611 23.90 8.92 -24.98
C ILE A 611 23.30 10.21 -25.57
N PRO A 612 22.20 10.75 -25.03
CA PRO A 612 21.78 12.12 -25.32
C PRO A 612 22.82 13.07 -24.72
N LEU A 613 23.82 13.41 -25.53
CA LEU A 613 24.80 14.45 -25.22
C LEU A 613 24.25 15.78 -25.71
N ARG A 614 24.09 16.75 -24.79
CA ARG A 614 23.66 18.11 -25.12
C ARG A 614 24.77 19.11 -24.79
N TRP A 615 25.27 19.77 -25.84
CA TRP A 615 26.40 20.68 -25.78
C TRP A 615 26.18 21.86 -26.73
N GLU A 616 26.31 23.08 -26.23
CA GLU A 616 26.28 24.30 -27.03
C GLU A 616 27.64 24.98 -26.97
N ARG A 617 28.38 24.94 -28.08
CA ARG A 617 29.65 25.66 -28.20
C ARG A 617 29.36 27.15 -28.44
N ARG A 618 29.72 28.01 -27.49
CA ARG A 618 29.78 29.46 -27.72
C ARG A 618 31.16 29.84 -28.26
N TRP A 619 31.16 30.65 -29.33
CA TRP A 619 32.35 31.11 -30.06
C TRP A 619 32.90 32.40 -29.50
#